data_AF-A0A7V9UBK2-F1
#
_entry.id   AF-A0A7V9UBK2-F1
#
_cell.length_a   1.000
_cell.length_b   1.000
_cell.length_c   1.000
_cell.angle_alpha   90.00
_cell.angle_beta   90.00
_cell.angle_gamma   90.00
#
_symmetry.space_group_name_H-M   'P 1'
#
loop_
_entity.id
_entity.type
_entity.pdbx_description
1 polymer ?
#
loop_
_entity_poly.entity_id
_entity_poly.type
_entity_poly.pdbx_seq_one_letter_code
_entity_poly.pdbx_strand_id
1 'polypeptide(L)'
;MAGNGSRLHKKNGSAFDPDVASQRFDRMSKDAELPRIRFHDLRHTHATLLLLAGVSPHVVSMRLGHRSVAFTLQQYAHVLPQQQADAVNRLAATVLGEPRES
;
A
#
# COMPACT_ATOMS: atom_id res chain seq x y z
N MET A 1 -23.84 -23.20 12.73
CA MET A 1 -23.58 -21.87 13.31
C MET A 1 -22.25 -21.37 12.81
N ALA A 2 -22.23 -20.52 11.78
CA ALA A 2 -21.01 -19.98 11.20
C ALA A 2 -20.60 -18.73 11.99
N GLY A 3 -19.58 -18.86 12.85
CA GLY A 3 -19.00 -17.72 13.54
C GLY A 3 -18.42 -16.73 12.52
N ASN A 4 -18.83 -15.47 12.60
CA ASN A 4 -18.30 -14.39 11.78
C ASN A 4 -16.77 -14.38 11.96
N GLY A 5 -16.00 -14.62 10.89
CA GLY A 5 -14.57 -14.99 10.94
C GLY A 5 -13.60 -13.89 11.37
N SER A 6 -13.96 -13.03 12.33
CA SER A 6 -13.07 -12.01 12.87
C SER A 6 -11.95 -12.68 13.65
N ARG A 7 -10.71 -12.58 13.16
CA ARG A 7 -9.51 -13.07 13.87
C ARG A 7 -9.04 -12.13 14.98
N LEU A 8 -9.63 -10.95 15.07
CA LEU A 8 -9.35 -9.95 16.10
C LEU A 8 -10.48 -9.94 17.12
N HIS A 9 -10.11 -9.96 18.40
CA HIS A 9 -11.05 -9.95 19.52
C HIS A 9 -10.73 -8.80 20.46
N LYS A 10 -11.77 -8.23 21.06
CA LYS A 10 -11.63 -7.29 22.17
C LYS A 10 -11.09 -8.02 23.40
N LYS A 11 -10.61 -7.29 24.41
CA LYS A 11 -10.10 -7.88 25.66
C LYS A 11 -11.10 -8.80 26.37
N ASN A 12 -12.39 -8.62 26.13
CA ASN A 12 -13.48 -9.43 26.66
C ASN A 12 -13.88 -10.62 25.75
N GLY A 13 -13.09 -10.93 24.71
CA GLY A 13 -13.31 -12.06 23.81
C GLY A 13 -14.32 -11.83 22.69
N SER A 14 -15.09 -10.75 22.71
CA SER A 14 -16.05 -10.47 21.64
C SER A 14 -15.35 -10.07 20.33
N ALA A 15 -15.99 -10.38 19.21
CA ALA A 15 -15.50 -10.07 17.88
C ALA A 15 -15.17 -8.57 17.74
N PHE A 16 -14.04 -8.28 17.11
CA PHE A 16 -13.69 -6.90 16.76
C PHE A 16 -14.43 -6.51 15.48
N ASP A 17 -15.20 -5.43 15.56
CA ASP A 17 -15.92 -4.86 14.42
C ASP A 17 -14.96 -3.96 13.61
N PRO A 18 -14.76 -4.22 12.30
CA PRO A 18 -13.92 -3.39 11.45
C PRO A 18 -14.33 -1.91 11.43
N ASP A 19 -15.62 -1.60 11.57
CA ASP A 19 -16.11 -0.22 11.53
C ASP A 19 -15.60 0.58 12.75
N VAL A 20 -15.35 -0.09 13.87
CA VAL A 20 -14.78 0.54 15.08
C VAL A 20 -13.36 1.03 14.81
N ALA A 21 -12.55 0.32 14.01
CA ALA A 21 -11.23 0.80 13.63
C ALA A 21 -11.31 2.05 12.76
N SER A 22 -12.19 2.05 11.76
CA SER A 22 -12.41 3.20 10.87
C SER A 22 -12.90 4.42 11.65
N GLN A 23 -13.93 4.27 12.50
CA GLN A 23 -14.47 5.37 13.30
C GLN A 23 -13.45 5.93 14.29
N ARG A 24 -12.64 5.06 14.91
CA ARG A 24 -11.57 5.49 15.82
C ARG A 24 -10.48 6.25 15.07
N PHE A 25 -10.11 5.79 13.88
CA PHE A 25 -9.16 6.50 13.03
C PHE A 25 -9.67 7.87 12.61
N ASP A 26 -10.92 7.97 12.16
CA ASP A 26 -11.53 9.25 11.76
C ASP A 26 -11.51 10.26 12.92
N ARG A 27 -11.78 9.80 14.16
CA ARG A 27 -11.68 10.65 15.36
C ARG A 27 -10.25 11.13 15.61
N MET A 28 -9.27 10.21 15.60
CA MET A 28 -7.87 10.57 15.81
C MET A 28 -7.34 11.53 14.74
N SER A 29 -7.72 11.34 13.48
CA SER A 29 -7.34 12.24 12.38
C SER A 29 -7.93 13.63 12.56
N LYS A 30 -9.18 13.73 13.04
CA LYS A 30 -9.81 15.01 13.36
C LYS A 30 -9.13 15.71 14.53
N ASP A 31 -8.83 14.97 15.60
CA ASP A 31 -8.16 15.50 16.80
C ASP A 31 -6.72 15.97 16.49
N ALA A 32 -6.08 15.36 15.48
CA ALA A 32 -4.77 15.76 14.96
C ALA A 32 -4.84 16.86 13.89
N GLU A 33 -6.00 17.45 13.64
CA GLU A 33 -6.23 18.51 12.64
C GLU A 33 -5.80 18.13 11.21
N LEU A 34 -5.84 16.84 10.89
CA LEU A 34 -5.50 16.35 9.55
C LEU A 34 -6.66 16.57 8.57
N PRO A 35 -6.38 16.75 7.27
CA PRO A 35 -7.39 16.64 6.23
C PRO A 35 -8.13 15.31 6.32
N ARG A 36 -9.39 15.28 5.85
CA ARG A 36 -10.20 14.06 5.92
C ARG A 36 -9.55 12.92 5.12
N ILE A 37 -9.00 11.95 5.84
CA ILE A 37 -8.43 10.71 5.33
C ILE A 37 -9.13 9.52 5.97
N ARG A 38 -9.39 8.47 5.20
CA ARG A 38 -10.04 7.24 5.71
C ARG A 38 -8.98 6.24 6.14
N PHE A 39 -9.35 5.32 7.02
CA PHE A 39 -8.44 4.26 7.47
C PHE A 39 -7.90 3.39 6.31
N HIS A 40 -8.72 3.11 5.30
CA HIS A 40 -8.27 2.35 4.12
C HIS A 40 -7.25 3.09 3.26
N ASP A 41 -7.19 4.42 3.34
CA ASP A 41 -6.24 5.21 2.56
C ASP A 41 -4.80 4.93 3.03
N LEU A 42 -4.58 4.54 4.29
CA LEU A 42 -3.28 4.07 4.78
C LEU A 42 -2.77 2.85 3.99
N ARG A 43 -3.68 1.95 3.60
CA ARG A 43 -3.33 0.78 2.79
C ARG A 43 -2.95 1.18 1.36
N HIS A 44 -3.63 2.18 0.80
CA HIS A 44 -3.25 2.76 -0.49
C HIS A 44 -1.89 3.44 -0.41
N THR A 45 -1.62 4.24 0.63
CA THR A 45 -0.32 4.86 0.85
C THR A 45 0.79 3.81 0.96
N HIS A 46 0.58 2.73 1.74
CA HIS A 46 1.56 1.66 1.85
C HIS A 46 1.89 1.02 0.50
N ALA A 47 0.87 0.73 -0.32
CA ALA A 47 1.06 0.16 -1.65
C ALA A 47 1.83 1.11 -2.58
N THR A 48 1.45 2.38 -2.60
CA THR A 48 2.12 3.42 -3.39
C THR A 48 3.59 3.56 -3.01
N LEU A 49 3.91 3.60 -1.71
CA LEU A 49 5.30 3.71 -1.23
C LEU A 49 6.13 2.50 -1.64
N LEU A 50 5.59 1.28 -1.56
CA LEU A 50 6.29 0.07 -2.02
C LEU A 50 6.57 0.12 -3.53
N LEU A 51 5.59 0.55 -4.33
CA LEU A 51 5.77 0.69 -5.76
C LEU A 51 6.84 1.75 -6.07
N LEU A 52 6.76 2.94 -5.47
CA LEU A 52 7.78 3.99 -5.64
C LEU A 52 9.18 3.52 -5.22
N ALA A 53 9.30 2.65 -4.21
CA ALA A 53 10.57 2.03 -3.81
C ALA A 53 11.10 0.98 -4.81
N GLY A 54 10.40 0.71 -5.91
CA GLY A 54 10.81 -0.27 -6.92
C GLY A 54 10.40 -1.70 -6.61
N VAL A 55 9.54 -1.94 -5.61
CA VAL A 55 9.05 -3.29 -5.31
C VAL A 55 8.11 -3.75 -6.42
N SER A 56 8.27 -4.99 -6.88
CA SER A 56 7.49 -5.49 -8.00
C SER A 56 5.98 -5.52 -7.69
N PRO A 57 5.11 -5.16 -8.65
CA PRO A 57 3.65 -5.20 -8.47
C PRO A 57 3.13 -6.57 -8.02
N HIS A 58 3.79 -7.65 -8.42
CA HIS A 58 3.48 -9.01 -7.96
C HIS A 58 3.67 -9.16 -6.45
N VAL A 59 4.81 -8.73 -5.90
CA VAL A 59 5.09 -8.77 -4.46
C VAL A 59 4.12 -7.87 -3.68
N VAL A 60 3.87 -6.66 -4.17
CA VAL A 60 2.89 -5.74 -3.56
C VAL A 60 1.49 -6.36 -3.52
N SER A 61 1.05 -6.97 -4.63
CA SER A 61 -0.24 -7.65 -4.74
C SER A 61 -0.40 -8.78 -3.72
N MET A 62 0.62 -9.64 -3.58
CA MET A 62 0.61 -10.74 -2.61
C MET A 62 0.59 -10.22 -1.17
N ARG A 63 1.43 -9.22 -0.86
CA ARG A 63 1.52 -8.61 0.48
C ARG A 63 0.20 -8.01 0.93
N LEU A 64 -0.53 -7.42 -0.01
CA LEU A 64 -1.84 -6.84 0.24
C LEU A 64 -2.95 -7.90 0.23
N GLY A 65 -2.73 -9.08 -0.35
CA GLY A 65 -3.78 -10.09 -0.52
C GLY A 65 -4.80 -9.70 -1.58
N HIS A 66 -4.37 -9.00 -2.63
CA HIS A 66 -5.26 -8.71 -3.77
C HIS A 66 -5.56 -9.97 -4.57
N ARG A 67 -6.77 -10.05 -5.11
CA ARG A 67 -7.24 -11.18 -5.91
C ARG A 67 -6.41 -11.45 -7.18
N SER A 68 -5.73 -10.43 -7.70
CA SER A 68 -4.86 -10.56 -8.86
C SER A 68 -3.86 -9.40 -8.94
N VAL A 69 -2.73 -9.63 -9.59
CA VAL A 69 -1.72 -8.58 -9.87
C VAL A 69 -2.29 -7.53 -10.82
N ALA A 70 -3.14 -7.93 -11.78
CA ALA A 70 -3.81 -7.00 -12.68
C ALA A 70 -4.65 -5.96 -11.92
N PHE A 71 -5.33 -6.36 -10.84
CA PHE A 71 -6.05 -5.41 -9.98
C PHE A 71 -5.10 -4.39 -9.34
N THR A 72 -3.95 -4.84 -8.85
CA THR A 72 -2.91 -3.96 -8.28
C THR A 72 -2.40 -2.97 -9.33
N LEU A 73 -2.06 -3.45 -10.54
CA LEU A 73 -1.59 -2.60 -11.63
C LEU A 73 -2.65 -1.57 -12.06
N GLN A 74 -3.91 -1.98 -12.16
CA GLN A 74 -5.01 -1.07 -12.50
C GLN A 74 -5.18 0.01 -11.43
N GLN A 75 -5.16 -0.36 -10.14
CA GLN A 75 -5.36 0.58 -9.05
C GLN A 75 -4.22 1.61 -8.95
N TYR A 76 -2.98 1.20 -9.24
CA TYR A 76 -1.78 2.01 -9.05
C TYR A 76 -1.11 2.44 -10.36
N ALA A 77 -1.82 2.38 -11.49
CA ALA A 77 -1.27 2.71 -12.81
C ALA A 77 -0.65 4.12 -12.88
N HIS A 78 -1.16 5.07 -12.09
CA HIS A 78 -0.70 6.46 -12.06
C HIS A 78 0.71 6.65 -11.46
N VAL A 79 1.22 5.71 -10.65
CA VAL A 79 2.59 5.80 -10.08
C VAL A 79 3.63 5.02 -10.87
N LEU A 80 3.20 4.18 -11.82
CA LEU A 80 4.10 3.38 -12.67
C LEU A 80 4.94 4.18 -13.68
N PRO A 81 4.47 5.32 -14.26
CA PRO A 81 5.28 6.09 -15.21
C PRO A 81 6.60 6.59 -14.61
N GLN A 82 6.58 6.95 -13.32
CA GLN A 82 7.79 7.37 -12.62
C GLN A 82 8.80 6.21 -12.49
N GLN A 83 8.32 4.97 -12.40
CA GLN A 83 9.17 3.78 -12.39
C GLN A 83 9.81 3.45 -13.74
N GLN A 84 9.22 3.87 -14.86
CA GLN A 84 9.81 3.64 -16.18
C GLN A 84 11.12 4.43 -16.36
N ALA A 85 11.14 5.70 -15.93
CA ALA A 85 12.35 6.52 -15.97
C ALA A 85 13.47 5.89 -15.11
N ASP A 86 13.12 5.47 -13.88
CA ASP A 86 14.07 4.82 -12.99
C ASP A 86 14.58 3.48 -13.54
N ALA A 87 13.71 2.69 -14.19
CA ALA A 87 14.09 1.42 -14.80
C ALA A 87 15.08 1.62 -15.96
N VAL A 88 14.86 2.64 -16.80
CA VAL A 88 15.78 2.99 -17.89
C VAL A 88 17.12 3.45 -17.32
N ASN A 89 17.13 4.30 -16.29
CA ASN A 89 18.36 4.76 -15.65
C ASN A 89 19.16 3.60 -15.04
N ARG A 90 18.49 2.66 -14.35
CA ARG A 90 19.13 1.44 -13.81
C ARG A 90 19.69 0.54 -14.89
N LEU A 91 18.97 0.36 -15.99
CA LEU A 91 19.45 -0.40 -17.14
C LEU A 91 20.68 0.28 -17.76
N ALA A 92 20.64 1.60 -17.97
CA ALA A 92 21.76 2.37 -18.49
C ALA A 92 23.00 2.22 -17.60
N ALA A 93 22.88 2.36 -16.27
CA ALA A 93 23.98 2.14 -15.34
C ALA A 93 24.54 0.70 -15.41
N THR A 94 23.67 -0.31 -15.54
CA THR A 94 24.08 -1.72 -15.61
C THR A 94 24.81 -2.04 -16.92
N VAL A 95 24.36 -1.48 -18.04
CA VAL A 95 24.88 -1.77 -19.39
C VAL A 95 26.09 -0.91 -19.74
N LEU A 96 26.09 0.37 -19.35
CA LEU A 96 27.10 1.35 -19.74
C LEU A 96 28.17 1.57 -18.65
N GLY A 97 27.92 1.10 -17.42
CA GLY A 97 28.69 1.48 -16.24
C GLY A 97 28.32 2.87 -15.73
N GLU A 98 28.67 3.17 -14.47
CA GLU A 98 28.50 4.51 -13.92
C GLU A 98 29.34 5.53 -14.73
N PRO A 99 28.80 6.73 -15.03
CA PRO A 99 29.58 7.77 -15.68
C PRO A 99 30.82 8.04 -14.83
N ARG A 100 32.00 7.81 -15.39
CA ARG A 100 33.26 8.22 -14.77
C ARG A 100 33.25 9.74 -14.74
N GLU A 101 32.94 10.32 -13.59
CA GLU A 101 33.17 11.74 -13.35
C GLU A 101 34.66 12.02 -13.64
N SER A 102 34.89 12.98 -14.53
CA SER A 102 36.22 13.46 -14.91
C SER A 102 36.60 14.69 -14.11
#